data_AF-A0AAJ4AMC9-F1
#
_entry.id   AF-A0AAJ4AMC9-F1
#
_cell.length_a   1.000
_cell.length_b   1.000
_cell.length_c   1.000
_cell.angle_alpha   90.00
_cell.angle_beta   90.00
_cell.angle_gamma   90.00
#
_symmetry.space_group_name_H-M   'P 1'
#
loop_
_entity.id
_entity.type
_entity.pdbx_description
1 polymer ?
#
loop_
_entity_poly.entity_id
_entity_poly.type
_entity_poly.pdbx_seq_one_letter_code
_entity_poly.pdbx_strand_id
1 'polypeptide(L)'
;MGDNGVVYCRYDKENTTPLTESAAAALVMLEAQLANESLERHQVYQPGDLLMIKNQRVVHSREEFYPCQDGADRWLVRLFGMSSLDQIVPHGNSKHIGKD
;
A
#
# COMPACT_ATOMS: atom_id res chain seq x y z
N MET A 1 18.60 -3.72 5.53
CA MET A 1 18.66 -2.25 5.38
C MET A 1 18.79 -1.95 3.90
N GLY A 2 18.10 -0.94 3.38
CA GLY A 2 18.38 -0.43 2.05
C GLY A 2 19.74 0.28 2.03
N ASP A 3 20.28 0.49 0.83
CA ASP A 3 21.47 1.30 0.64
C ASP A 3 21.30 2.68 1.32
N ASN A 4 22.37 3.19 1.94
CA ASN A 4 22.43 4.48 2.64
C ASN A 4 21.66 4.58 3.98
N GLY A 5 21.45 3.46 4.69
CA GLY A 5 20.85 3.47 6.03
C GLY A 5 19.33 3.71 6.03
N VAL A 6 18.69 3.63 4.86
CA VAL A 6 17.24 3.75 4.73
C VAL A 6 16.58 2.42 5.09
N VAL A 7 15.60 2.45 5.98
CA VAL A 7 14.77 1.28 6.32
C VAL A 7 13.56 1.25 5.39
N TYR A 8 13.34 0.09 4.76
CA TYR A 8 12.15 -0.23 4.00
C TYR A 8 11.29 -1.22 4.78
N CYS A 9 9.98 -1.13 4.59
CA CYS A 9 9.02 -2.01 5.20
C CYS A 9 8.21 -2.73 4.12
N ARG A 10 8.05 -4.03 4.28
CA ARG A 10 7.08 -4.84 3.54
C ARG A 10 6.22 -5.54 4.58
N TYR A 11 5.05 -5.00 4.80
CA TYR A 11 4.11 -5.45 5.82
C TYR A 11 2.70 -5.41 5.25
N ASP A 12 1.93 -6.41 5.60
CA ASP A 12 0.50 -6.53 5.33
C ASP A 12 -0.13 -7.14 6.57
N LYS A 13 -1.07 -6.43 7.20
CA LYS A 13 -1.66 -6.83 8.47
C LYS A 13 -2.35 -8.20 8.41
N GLU A 14 -3.04 -8.49 7.31
CA GLU A 14 -3.82 -9.73 7.16
C GLU A 14 -2.97 -10.88 6.60
N ASN A 15 -1.91 -10.56 5.85
CA ASN A 15 -1.11 -11.55 5.13
C ASN A 15 0.30 -11.81 5.70
N THR A 16 0.70 -11.10 6.77
CA THR A 16 2.01 -11.30 7.41
C THR A 16 1.86 -12.19 8.65
N THR A 17 2.51 -13.36 8.65
CA THR A 17 2.49 -14.29 9.78
C THR A 17 3.89 -14.44 10.38
N PRO A 18 4.09 -14.21 11.69
CA PRO A 18 5.39 -14.43 12.32
C PRO A 18 5.69 -15.93 12.44
N LEU A 19 6.93 -16.32 12.17
CA LEU A 19 7.38 -17.73 12.23
C LEU A 19 8.17 -18.07 13.51
N THR A 20 8.49 -17.06 14.33
CA THR A 20 9.25 -17.20 15.58
C THR A 20 8.63 -16.32 16.66
N GLU A 21 8.93 -16.63 17.93
CA GLU A 21 8.51 -15.80 19.07
C GLU A 21 9.06 -14.37 18.98
N SER A 22 10.31 -14.23 18.56
CA SER A 22 10.93 -12.91 18.35
C SER A 22 10.24 -12.12 17.24
N ALA A 23 9.83 -12.78 16.15
CA ALA A 23 9.07 -12.14 15.08
C ALA A 23 7.67 -11.74 15.55
N ALA A 24 7.01 -12.56 16.37
CA ALA A 24 5.72 -12.23 16.96
C ALA A 24 5.81 -11.00 17.88
N ALA A 25 6.83 -10.94 18.75
CA ALA A 25 7.10 -9.77 19.58
C ALA A 25 7.37 -8.51 18.73
N ALA A 26 8.18 -8.63 17.68
CA ALA A 26 8.45 -7.52 16.76
C ALA A 26 7.19 -7.03 16.04
N LEU A 27 6.30 -7.95 15.63
CA LEU A 27 5.04 -7.60 14.97
C LEU A 27 4.11 -6.83 15.91
N VAL A 28 3.99 -7.29 17.17
CA VAL A 28 3.22 -6.57 18.21
C VAL A 28 3.77 -5.16 18.44
N MET A 29 5.10 -5.01 18.51
CA MET A 29 5.72 -3.68 18.66
C MET A 29 5.45 -2.78 17.44
N LEU A 30 5.51 -3.33 16.23
CA LEU A 30 5.20 -2.59 15.01
C LEU A 30 3.75 -2.14 14.99
N GLU A 31 2.81 -3.03 15.30
CA GLU A 31 1.38 -2.72 15.34
C GLU A 31 1.05 -1.65 16.39
N ALA A 32 1.68 -1.71 17.56
CA ALA A 32 1.54 -0.67 18.58
C ALA A 32 2.02 0.70 18.08
N GLN A 33 3.07 0.77 17.26
CA GLN A 33 3.50 2.02 16.63
C GLN A 33 2.54 2.45 15.51
N LEU A 34 2.02 1.53 14.72
CA LEU A 34 1.06 1.86 13.66
C LEU A 34 -0.28 2.38 14.21
N ALA A 35 -0.66 1.98 15.42
CA ALA A 35 -1.84 2.49 16.13
C ALA A 35 -1.61 3.88 16.78
N ASN A 36 -0.41 4.46 16.67
CA ASN A 36 -0.14 5.79 17.20
C ASN A 36 -0.70 6.86 16.26
N GLU A 37 -1.80 7.49 16.65
CA GLU A 37 -2.49 8.54 15.88
C GLU A 37 -1.56 9.70 15.43
N SER A 38 -0.48 9.99 16.16
CA SER A 38 0.47 11.04 15.77
C SER A 38 1.26 10.71 14.49
N LEU A 39 1.32 9.44 14.11
CA LEU A 39 1.94 8.95 12.89
C LEU A 39 0.93 8.81 11.73
N GLU A 40 -0.36 8.88 12.02
CA GLU A 40 -1.42 8.75 11.03
C GLU A 40 -1.61 10.04 10.21
N ARG A 41 -2.01 9.85 8.95
CA ARG A 41 -2.36 10.94 8.03
C ARG A 41 -3.68 10.60 7.36
N HIS A 42 -4.73 11.31 7.76
CA HIS A 42 -6.07 11.16 7.20
C HIS A 42 -6.27 12.12 6.04
N GLN A 43 -6.77 11.61 4.92
CA GLN A 43 -7.10 12.42 3.74
C GLN A 43 -8.39 11.94 3.08
N VAL A 44 -9.35 12.84 2.96
CA VAL A 44 -10.57 12.65 2.14
C VAL A 44 -10.27 13.22 0.76
N TYR A 45 -10.35 12.38 -0.28
CA TYR A 45 -10.08 12.80 -1.65
C TYR A 45 -11.31 13.44 -2.28
N GLN A 46 -11.11 14.58 -2.93
CA GLN A 46 -12.07 15.21 -3.82
C GLN A 46 -11.76 14.85 -5.28
N PRO A 47 -12.74 14.98 -6.20
CA PRO A 47 -12.47 14.86 -7.62
C PRO A 47 -11.35 15.81 -8.05
N GLY A 48 -10.30 15.26 -8.68
CA GLY A 48 -9.09 15.99 -9.08
C GLY A 48 -7.89 15.82 -8.15
N ASP A 49 -8.08 15.29 -6.94
CA ASP A 49 -6.97 15.00 -6.04
C ASP A 49 -6.11 13.82 -6.54
N LEU A 50 -4.79 13.95 -6.33
CA LEU A 50 -3.82 12.89 -6.60
C LEU A 50 -2.96 12.67 -5.36
N LEU A 51 -2.97 11.46 -4.81
CA LEU A 51 -2.05 11.03 -3.77
C LEU A 51 -1.00 10.08 -4.34
N MET A 52 0.27 10.39 -4.09
CA MET A 52 1.39 9.49 -4.37
C MET A 52 1.94 8.91 -3.06
N ILE A 53 1.88 7.59 -2.92
CA ILE A 53 2.38 6.88 -1.74
C ILE A 53 3.73 6.23 -2.06
N LYS A 54 4.76 6.53 -1.28
CA LYS A 54 6.03 5.78 -1.32
C LYS A 54 5.86 4.44 -0.62
N ASN A 55 5.34 3.45 -1.34
CA ASN A 55 4.88 2.15 -0.82
C ASN A 55 5.91 1.38 0.02
N GLN A 56 7.21 1.61 -0.20
CA GLN A 56 8.28 0.96 0.58
C GLN A 56 8.47 1.55 1.99
N ARG A 57 7.79 2.66 2.31
CA ARG A 57 7.99 3.41 3.57
C ARG A 57 6.70 3.75 4.30
N VAL A 58 5.54 3.61 3.66
CA VAL A 58 4.25 4.02 4.21
C VAL A 58 3.27 2.86 4.08
N VAL A 59 2.73 2.43 5.21
CA VAL A 59 1.54 1.57 5.26
C VAL A 59 0.32 2.49 5.11
N HIS A 60 -0.67 2.05 4.34
CA HIS A 60 -1.90 2.79 4.15
C HIS A 60 -3.10 1.89 4.43
N SER A 61 -4.16 2.48 4.94
CA SER A 61 -5.44 1.84 5.19
C SER A 61 -6.56 2.73 4.65
N ARG A 62 -7.80 2.26 4.82
CA ARG A 62 -9.00 3.04 4.54
C ARG A 62 -10.01 2.71 5.62
N GLU A 63 -10.68 3.74 6.11
CA GLU A 63 -11.83 3.57 6.98
C GLU A 63 -13.01 2.89 6.25
N GLU A 64 -13.91 2.34 7.05
CA GLU A 64 -15.19 1.83 6.57
C GLU A 64 -16.08 3.00 6.09
N PHE A 65 -16.85 2.77 5.03
CA PHE A 65 -17.88 3.71 4.58
C PHE A 65 -19.05 2.91 4.01
N TYR A 66 -20.23 3.53 4.02
CA TYR A 66 -21.46 2.93 3.51
C TYR A 66 -21.70 3.38 2.07
N PRO A 67 -21.65 2.48 1.07
CA PRO A 67 -21.94 2.84 -0.32
C PRO A 67 -23.45 3.09 -0.51
N CYS A 68 -23.80 4.11 -1.29
CA CYS A 68 -25.17 4.45 -1.65
C CYS A 68 -25.74 3.54 -2.74
N GLN A 69 -24.88 2.91 -3.55
CA GLN A 69 -25.24 2.00 -4.64
C GLN A 69 -26.14 2.63 -5.72
N ASP A 70 -26.04 3.94 -5.91
CA ASP A 70 -26.80 4.73 -6.89
C ASP A 70 -25.97 5.11 -8.14
N GLY A 71 -24.71 4.69 -8.19
CA GLY A 71 -23.76 5.03 -9.24
C GLY A 71 -22.94 6.30 -8.98
N ALA A 72 -23.18 7.02 -7.88
CA ALA A 72 -22.41 8.20 -7.46
C ALA A 72 -21.41 7.91 -6.33
N ASP A 73 -21.19 6.63 -6.01
CA ASP A 73 -20.24 6.19 -4.99
C ASP A 73 -18.79 6.63 -5.28
N ARG A 74 -17.96 6.60 -4.23
CA ARG A 74 -16.55 6.96 -4.29
C ARG A 74 -15.81 6.14 -5.36
N TRP A 75 -15.28 6.82 -6.37
CA TRP A 75 -14.50 6.22 -7.43
C TRP A 75 -13.07 6.77 -7.45
N LEU A 76 -12.08 5.88 -7.40
CA LEU A 76 -10.66 6.21 -7.49
C LEU A 76 -10.00 5.41 -8.62
N VAL A 77 -9.05 6.04 -9.31
CA VAL A 77 -8.17 5.37 -10.27
C VAL A 77 -6.84 5.10 -9.58
N ARG A 78 -6.35 3.86 -9.65
CA ARG A 78 -5.08 3.45 -9.03
C ARG A 78 -4.05 3.10 -10.10
N LEU A 79 -2.86 3.68 -9.96
CA LEU A 79 -1.69 3.42 -10.80
C LEU A 79 -0.53 2.94 -9.93
N PHE A 80 0.31 2.08 -10.49
CA PHE A 80 1.55 1.63 -9.86
C PHE A 80 2.75 2.13 -10.67
N GLY A 81 3.69 2.76 -9.99
CA GLY A 81 4.93 3.24 -10.59
C GLY A 81 6.14 2.48 -10.05
N MET A 82 7.14 2.32 -10.90
CA MET A 82 8.48 1.84 -10.52
C MET A 82 9.49 2.94 -10.75
N SER A 83 10.56 2.99 -9.96
CA SER A 83 11.62 3.99 -10.12
C SER A 83 12.61 3.65 -11.24
N SER A 84 12.67 2.38 -11.67
CA SER A 84 13.44 1.93 -12.83
C SER A 84 12.69 0.81 -13.55
N LEU A 85 12.86 0.74 -14.88
CA LEU A 85 12.39 -0.37 -15.71
C LEU A 85 13.13 -1.67 -15.41
N ASP A 86 14.35 -1.62 -14.88
CA ASP A 86 15.14 -2.82 -14.55
C ASP A 86 14.50 -3.67 -13.45
N GLN A 87 13.59 -3.08 -12.67
CA GLN A 87 12.82 -3.76 -11.63
C GLN A 87 11.56 -4.45 -12.19
N ILE A 88 11.26 -4.24 -13.47
CA ILE A 88 10.13 -4.85 -14.15
C ILE A 88 10.67 -6.05 -14.94
N VAL A 89 10.22 -7.24 -14.58
CA VAL A 89 10.50 -8.44 -15.38
C VAL A 89 9.43 -8.51 -16.47
N PRO A 90 9.79 -8.38 -17.76
CA PRO A 90 8.82 -8.50 -18.84
C PRO A 90 8.21 -9.89 -18.81
N HIS A 91 6.88 -9.96 -18.79
CA HIS A 91 6.20 -11.22 -19.01
C HIS A 91 6.26 -11.56 -20.50
N GLY A 92 7.02 -12.59 -20.88
CA GLY A 92 7.32 -12.92 -22.28
C GLY A 92 6.13 -13.33 -23.16
N ASN A 93 4.91 -13.44 -22.63
CA ASN A 93 3.72 -13.94 -23.33
C ASN A 93 2.44 -13.13 -23.02
N SER A 94 2.47 -11.80 -23.16
CA SER A 94 1.24 -11.01 -23.16
C SER A 94 0.64 -10.95 -24.57
N LYS A 95 -0.30 -11.84 -24.89
CA LYS A 95 -1.28 -11.51 -25.93
C LYS A 95 -2.15 -10.38 -25.38
N HIS A 96 -2.14 -9.21 -26.02
CA HIS A 96 -3.07 -8.13 -25.71
C HIS A 96 -4.50 -8.71 -25.81
N ILE A 97 -5.21 -8.75 -24.68
CA ILE A 97 -6.55 -9.36 -24.58
C ILE A 97 -7.62 -8.41 -25.14
N GLY A 98 -7.28 -7.13 -25.32
CA GLY A 98 -8.13 -6.16 -26.01
C GLY A 98 -8.09 -6.35 -27.52
N LYS A 99 -9.26 -6.37 -28.16
CA LYS A 99 -9.38 -5.99 -29.58
C LYS A 99 -9.48 -4.47 -29.60
N ASP A 100 -8.56 -3.81 -30.30
CA ASP A 100 -8.66 -2.40 -30.64
C ASP A 100 -9.94 -2.10 -31.44
#